data_AF-A0A4S3M0J7-F1
#
_entry.id   AF-A0A4S3M0J7-F1
#
_cell.length_a   1.000
_cell.length_b   1.000
_cell.length_c   1.000
_cell.angle_alpha   90.00
_cell.angle_beta   90.00
_cell.angle_gamma   90.00
#
_symmetry.space_group_name_H-M   'P 1'
#
loop_
_entity.id
_entity.type
_entity.pdbx_description
1 polymer ?
#
loop_
_entity_poly.entity_id
_entity_poly.type
_entity_poly.pdbx_seq_one_letter_code
_entity_poly.pdbx_strand_id
1 'polypeptide(L)'
;MKRFLTFLAALSLAACDDGDLTLERLNFDDTVVETPCGELLLYKIGSSREESLMIELQGESAEIFNTLPADGQPREYTINNSGVKALYRIFDGEVNRNYFCNEIPPIAPLVIEEWFATGGTVEIATNLEADDNDNLPASLEGIVVNPDGTINREASQDTDGDGLPDYLDIDDDGDNVLTSQEIEITNTDIVFTDTDGDGIPNYLDTDDDNDGVNTIDEDLNGDNNPANDIEVGNTEPNYLIASLNIATTLPVSRRTHNFIETYTSTIAITDGFQLINGSQEVKYDVPRYEFGTVTVEVTTAEQQASEF
;
A
#
# COMPACT_ATOMS: atom_id res chain seq x y z
N MET A 1 -76.13 9.07 61.08
CA MET A 1 -75.47 9.96 60.09
C MET A 1 -74.10 10.32 60.62
N LYS A 2 -73.03 9.68 60.12
CA LYS A 2 -71.64 10.05 60.41
C LYS A 2 -70.88 10.05 59.07
N ARG A 3 -70.22 11.17 58.80
CA ARG A 3 -69.40 11.48 57.61
C ARG A 3 -67.96 11.02 57.85
N PHE A 4 -67.27 10.52 56.83
CA PHE A 4 -65.81 10.52 56.62
C PHE A 4 -65.61 10.01 55.17
N LEU A 5 -65.41 10.86 54.16
CA LEU A 5 -64.20 11.57 53.72
C LEU A 5 -63.00 10.63 53.45
N THR A 6 -62.75 10.35 52.18
CA THR A 6 -61.40 10.06 51.67
C THR A 6 -61.24 10.62 50.26
N PHE A 7 -60.09 11.26 50.08
CA PHE A 7 -59.76 12.28 49.09
C PHE A 7 -59.13 11.64 47.85
N LEU A 8 -59.50 12.19 46.70
CA LEU A 8 -58.96 11.91 45.37
C LEU A 8 -57.56 12.53 45.26
N ALA A 9 -56.55 11.72 44.92
CA ALA A 9 -55.21 12.20 44.53
C ALA A 9 -54.70 11.35 43.36
N ALA A 10 -55.14 11.69 42.15
CA ALA A 10 -54.51 11.24 40.93
C ALA A 10 -53.36 12.22 40.62
N LEU A 11 -52.18 11.90 41.13
CA LEU A 11 -50.95 12.64 40.85
C LEU A 11 -50.40 12.12 39.50
N SER A 12 -50.39 13.03 38.53
CA SER A 12 -49.78 12.87 37.22
C SER A 12 -48.30 12.51 37.34
N LEU A 13 -47.93 11.27 36.99
CA LEU A 13 -46.57 10.91 36.65
C LEU A 13 -46.31 11.42 35.23
N ALA A 14 -45.86 12.66 35.12
CA ALA A 14 -45.02 13.07 34.01
C ALA A 14 -43.62 12.50 34.31
N ALA A 15 -43.35 11.30 33.81
CA ALA A 15 -41.98 10.84 33.68
C ALA A 15 -41.37 11.65 32.54
N CYS A 16 -40.45 12.55 32.86
CA CYS A 16 -39.48 13.02 31.89
C CYS A 16 -38.67 11.79 31.47
N ASP A 17 -38.84 11.40 30.22
CA ASP A 17 -37.92 10.57 29.48
C ASP A 17 -36.68 11.44 29.21
N ASP A 18 -35.75 11.46 30.16
CA ASP A 18 -34.46 12.13 29.99
C ASP A 18 -33.59 11.15 29.20
N GLY A 19 -33.80 11.18 27.88
CA GLY A 19 -33.04 10.42 26.90
C GLY A 19 -31.58 10.82 26.96
N ASP A 20 -30.85 10.20 27.89
CA ASP A 20 -29.41 10.16 27.94
C ASP A 20 -28.95 9.31 26.74
N LEU A 21 -28.91 9.95 25.56
CA LEU A 21 -28.21 9.43 24.40
C LEU A 21 -26.72 9.55 24.71
N THR A 22 -26.21 8.58 25.45
CA THR A 22 -24.78 8.30 25.46
C THR A 22 -24.44 7.86 24.05
N LEU A 23 -23.67 8.67 23.33
CA LEU A 23 -23.10 8.27 22.04
C LEU A 23 -22.42 6.91 22.26
N GLU A 24 -23.04 5.84 21.77
CA GLU A 24 -22.42 4.51 21.78
C GLU A 24 -21.10 4.71 21.06
N ARG A 25 -20.00 4.45 21.79
CA ARG A 25 -18.61 4.52 21.35
C ARG A 25 -18.50 4.38 19.82
N LEU A 26 -17.98 5.41 19.13
CA LEU A 26 -17.75 5.37 17.67
C LEU A 26 -17.22 4.01 17.26
N ASN A 27 -18.02 3.25 16.52
CA ASN A 27 -17.64 1.93 16.06
C ASN A 27 -17.49 1.94 14.55
N PHE A 28 -16.25 2.11 14.11
CA PHE A 28 -15.85 2.11 12.71
C PHE A 28 -14.85 0.99 12.42
N ASP A 29 -14.68 0.04 13.34
CA ASP A 29 -13.59 -0.95 13.29
C ASP A 29 -13.66 -1.82 12.02
N ASP A 30 -14.87 -2.10 11.52
CA ASP A 30 -15.12 -2.90 10.30
C ASP A 30 -15.27 -2.06 9.02
N THR A 31 -14.94 -0.77 9.06
CA THR A 31 -15.13 0.16 7.92
C THR A 31 -13.79 0.61 7.35
N VAL A 32 -13.74 0.76 6.02
CA VAL A 32 -12.53 1.10 5.27
C VAL A 32 -12.32 2.61 5.27
N VAL A 33 -11.06 3.05 5.28
CA VAL A 33 -10.69 4.45 5.06
C VAL A 33 -10.72 4.73 3.57
N GLU A 34 -11.47 5.76 3.18
CA GLU A 34 -11.53 6.23 1.81
C GLU A 34 -10.93 7.65 1.71
N THR A 35 -10.28 7.93 0.58
CA THR A 35 -9.89 9.29 0.17
C THR A 35 -10.88 9.76 -0.93
N PRO A 36 -11.56 10.91 -0.77
CA PRO A 36 -12.38 11.46 -1.81
C PRO A 36 -11.45 12.07 -2.84
N CYS A 37 -11.52 11.54 -4.06
CA CYS A 37 -11.07 12.24 -5.26
C CYS A 37 -9.59 12.71 -5.25
N GLY A 38 -8.73 12.04 -4.46
CA GLY A 38 -7.31 12.39 -4.33
C GLY A 38 -7.02 13.58 -3.41
N GLU A 39 -8.00 14.05 -2.64
CA GLU A 39 -7.81 15.08 -1.63
C GLU A 39 -7.38 14.50 -0.28
N LEU A 40 -6.84 15.37 0.58
CA LEU A 40 -6.40 15.06 1.94
C LEU A 40 -7.54 15.06 2.97
N LEU A 41 -8.70 14.61 2.53
CA LEU A 41 -9.81 14.25 3.37
C LEU A 41 -9.78 12.73 3.50
N LEU A 42 -9.62 12.22 4.71
CA LEU A 42 -9.77 10.81 5.00
C LEU A 42 -11.14 10.63 5.64
N TYR A 43 -11.92 9.66 5.22
CA TYR A 43 -13.21 9.40 5.87
C TYR A 43 -13.52 7.92 5.97
N LYS A 44 -14.38 7.61 6.93
CA LYS A 44 -15.02 6.32 7.12
C LYS A 44 -16.52 6.56 7.19
N ILE A 45 -17.29 5.74 6.49
CA ILE A 45 -18.75 5.74 6.56
C ILE A 45 -19.16 4.59 7.47
N GLY A 46 -19.96 4.88 8.50
CA GLY A 46 -20.42 3.85 9.43
C GLY A 46 -21.29 2.80 8.75
N SER A 47 -21.48 1.65 9.38
CA SER A 47 -22.20 0.52 8.78
C SER A 47 -23.67 0.84 8.42
N SER A 48 -24.30 1.78 9.13
CA SER A 48 -25.64 2.32 8.80
C SER A 48 -25.66 3.25 7.59
N ARG A 49 -24.48 3.72 7.16
CA ARG A 49 -24.26 4.75 6.14
C ARG A 49 -24.82 6.14 6.47
N GLU A 50 -25.28 6.36 7.69
CA GLU A 50 -25.86 7.64 8.15
C GLU A 50 -24.90 8.41 9.07
N GLU A 51 -23.67 7.92 9.24
CA GLU A 51 -22.64 8.55 10.04
C GLU A 51 -21.28 8.48 9.34
N SER A 52 -20.41 9.44 9.63
CA SER A 52 -19.04 9.43 9.13
C SER A 52 -18.06 10.02 10.13
N LEU A 53 -16.88 9.40 10.25
CA LEU A 53 -15.72 10.00 10.90
C LEU A 53 -14.72 10.43 9.84
N MET A 54 -14.17 11.63 9.96
CA MET A 54 -13.32 12.25 8.94
C MET A 54 -12.09 12.91 9.55
N ILE A 55 -10.99 12.93 8.82
CA ILE A 55 -9.79 13.71 9.10
C ILE A 55 -9.48 14.56 7.87
N GLU A 56 -9.35 15.87 8.04
CA GLU A 56 -8.92 16.80 6.98
C GLU A 56 -7.51 17.29 7.30
N LEU A 57 -6.55 17.10 6.39
CA LEU A 57 -5.16 17.56 6.50
C LEU A 57 -4.90 18.68 5.49
N GLN A 58 -5.29 19.91 5.80
CA GLN A 58 -5.04 21.04 4.90
C GLN A 58 -3.57 21.44 4.89
N GLY A 59 -3.04 21.72 3.69
CA GLY A 59 -1.68 22.23 3.49
C GLY A 59 -0.65 21.16 3.14
N GLU A 60 -1.02 19.88 3.20
CA GLU A 60 -0.20 18.78 2.69
C GLU A 60 -0.54 18.49 1.21
N SER A 61 0.18 17.52 0.62
CA SER A 61 -0.16 16.89 -0.66
C SER A 61 -0.60 15.43 -0.44
N ALA A 62 -1.41 14.86 -1.33
CA ALA A 62 -1.70 13.42 -1.32
C ALA A 62 -0.44 12.55 -1.43
N GLU A 63 0.67 13.15 -1.85
CA GLU A 63 2.00 12.53 -1.89
C GLU A 63 2.48 11.98 -0.53
N ILE A 64 1.90 12.43 0.59
CA ILE A 64 2.24 11.86 1.91
C ILE A 64 1.89 10.36 2.02
N PHE A 65 1.01 9.85 1.15
CA PHE A 65 0.60 8.45 1.14
C PHE A 65 1.41 7.58 0.17
N ASN A 66 2.25 8.17 -0.68
CA ASN A 66 3.15 7.43 -1.60
C ASN A 66 4.61 7.88 -1.47
N THR A 67 5.00 8.35 -0.28
CA THR A 67 6.38 8.70 0.06
C THR A 67 6.70 8.29 1.49
N LEU A 68 7.94 7.88 1.74
CA LEU A 68 8.44 7.65 3.10
C LEU A 68 8.87 8.97 3.78
N PRO A 69 8.67 9.11 5.11
CA PRO A 69 9.24 10.22 5.88
C PRO A 69 10.78 10.16 5.84
N ALA A 70 11.43 11.31 5.62
CA ALA A 70 12.89 11.37 5.48
C ALA A 70 13.67 10.99 6.76
N ASP A 71 13.04 11.09 7.93
CA ASP A 71 13.59 10.71 9.23
C ASP A 71 13.17 9.30 9.67
N GLY A 72 12.38 8.59 8.84
CA GLY A 72 11.83 7.27 9.14
C GLY A 72 10.83 7.26 10.30
N GLN A 73 10.39 8.41 10.81
CA GLN A 73 9.42 8.49 11.90
C GLN A 73 8.00 8.70 11.36
N PRO A 74 6.95 8.26 12.08
CA PRO A 74 5.58 8.58 11.71
C PRO A 74 5.37 10.10 11.56
N ARG A 75 4.57 10.50 10.58
CA ARG A 75 4.20 11.90 10.39
C ARG A 75 3.16 12.28 11.45
N GLU A 76 3.37 13.39 12.13
CA GLU A 76 2.49 13.86 13.21
C GLU A 76 1.84 15.21 12.87
N TYR A 77 0.51 15.29 13.00
CA TYR A 77 -0.27 16.50 12.76
C TYR A 77 -1.18 16.81 13.94
N THR A 78 -0.89 17.86 14.70
CA THR A 78 -1.73 18.28 15.82
C THR A 78 -3.07 18.84 15.32
N ILE A 79 -4.17 18.29 15.84
CA ILE A 79 -5.52 18.77 15.57
C ILE A 79 -5.67 20.19 16.13
N ASN A 80 -5.97 21.15 15.26
CA ASN A 80 -6.05 22.56 15.60
C ASN A 80 -7.30 23.28 15.05
N ASN A 81 -8.14 22.54 14.32
CA ASN A 81 -9.36 23.03 13.67
C ASN A 81 -9.19 24.14 12.63
N SER A 82 -7.95 24.52 12.29
CA SER A 82 -7.64 25.48 11.22
C SER A 82 -7.09 24.78 9.98
N GLY A 83 -6.05 23.96 10.16
CA GLY A 83 -5.43 23.19 9.08
C GLY A 83 -5.70 21.69 9.23
N VAL A 84 -5.63 21.16 10.45
CA VAL A 84 -5.94 19.75 10.72
C VAL A 84 -7.22 19.67 11.53
N LYS A 85 -8.21 18.96 11.01
CA LYS A 85 -9.51 18.75 11.65
C LYS A 85 -9.79 17.26 11.71
N ALA A 86 -10.44 16.83 12.79
CA ALA A 86 -11.15 15.57 12.82
C ALA A 86 -12.62 15.85 13.18
N LEU A 87 -13.53 15.26 12.42
CA LEU A 87 -14.96 15.58 12.44
C LEU A 87 -15.76 14.29 12.47
N TYR A 88 -16.77 14.22 13.33
CA TYR A 88 -17.79 13.18 13.28
C TYR A 88 -19.13 13.80 12.89
N ARG A 89 -19.78 13.23 11.88
CA ARG A 89 -21.05 13.74 11.35
C ARG A 89 -22.10 12.65 11.36
N ILE A 90 -23.34 13.07 11.64
CA ILE A 90 -24.55 12.27 11.46
C ILE A 90 -25.41 12.94 10.40
N PHE A 91 -25.98 12.14 9.50
CA PHE A 91 -26.76 12.57 8.35
C PHE A 91 -28.24 12.16 8.48
N ASP A 92 -29.14 12.87 7.79
CA ASP A 92 -30.58 12.53 7.71
C ASP A 92 -30.91 11.43 6.68
N GLY A 93 -29.89 10.82 6.08
CA GLY A 93 -30.00 9.73 5.13
C GLY A 93 -28.64 9.18 4.72
N GLU A 94 -28.64 8.10 3.96
CA GLU A 94 -27.42 7.39 3.59
C GLU A 94 -26.46 8.25 2.74
N VAL A 95 -25.20 8.30 3.13
CA VAL A 95 -24.10 8.86 2.34
C VAL A 95 -23.33 7.77 1.60
N ASN A 96 -22.58 8.18 0.58
CA ASN A 96 -21.64 7.35 -0.14
C ASN A 96 -20.44 8.20 -0.59
N ARG A 97 -19.46 7.56 -1.23
CA ARG A 97 -18.26 8.24 -1.74
C ARG A 97 -18.54 9.52 -2.52
N ASN A 98 -19.58 9.55 -3.34
CA ASN A 98 -19.92 10.73 -4.13
C ASN A 98 -20.29 11.93 -3.25
N TYR A 99 -20.81 11.72 -2.03
CA TYR A 99 -21.12 12.82 -1.11
C TYR A 99 -19.88 13.66 -0.78
N PHE A 100 -18.75 12.97 -0.55
CA PHE A 100 -17.47 13.57 -0.17
C PHE A 100 -16.63 14.04 -1.37
N CYS A 101 -16.97 13.59 -2.57
CA CYS A 101 -16.21 13.81 -3.81
C CYS A 101 -16.72 14.99 -4.68
N ASN A 102 -17.49 15.93 -4.11
CA ASN A 102 -17.99 17.10 -4.84
C ASN A 102 -17.30 18.37 -4.38
N GLU A 103 -16.89 19.21 -5.33
CA GLU A 103 -16.36 20.56 -5.06
C GLU A 103 -17.34 21.44 -4.26
N ILE A 104 -18.63 21.15 -4.35
CA ILE A 104 -19.69 21.78 -3.57
C ILE A 104 -20.38 20.70 -2.76
N PRO A 105 -20.36 20.78 -1.41
CA PRO A 105 -21.07 19.84 -0.55
C PRO A 105 -22.53 19.70 -0.99
N PRO A 106 -23.01 18.47 -1.21
CA PRO A 106 -24.39 18.24 -1.59
C PRO A 106 -25.36 18.81 -0.55
N ILE A 107 -26.48 19.35 -1.02
CA ILE A 107 -27.56 19.80 -0.13
C ILE A 107 -28.36 18.64 0.49
N ALA A 108 -28.12 17.41 0.03
CA ALA A 108 -28.74 16.20 0.55
C ALA A 108 -27.78 14.99 0.38
N PRO A 109 -27.72 14.08 1.36
CA PRO A 109 -28.35 14.17 2.69
C PRO A 109 -27.80 15.33 3.54
N LEU A 110 -28.61 15.83 4.46
CA LEU A 110 -28.29 16.93 5.37
C LEU A 110 -27.47 16.42 6.55
N VAL A 111 -26.49 17.22 6.99
CA VAL A 111 -25.80 16.99 8.27
C VAL A 111 -26.71 17.45 9.41
N ILE A 112 -27.15 16.51 10.26
CA ILE A 112 -28.01 16.78 11.41
C ILE A 112 -27.22 16.98 12.70
N GLU A 113 -26.07 16.33 12.82
CA GLU A 113 -25.11 16.56 13.90
C GLU A 113 -23.70 16.66 13.36
N GLU A 114 -22.91 17.56 13.93
CA GLU A 114 -21.50 17.74 13.61
C GLU A 114 -20.71 17.92 14.90
N TRP A 115 -19.72 17.07 15.08
CA TRP A 115 -18.87 17.00 16.25
C TRP A 115 -17.42 17.29 15.84
N PHE A 116 -16.75 18.16 16.60
CA PHE A 116 -15.40 18.63 16.30
C PHE A 116 -14.40 18.05 17.28
N ALA A 117 -13.26 17.58 16.78
CA ALA A 117 -12.17 17.20 17.65
C ALA A 117 -11.53 18.43 18.30
N THR A 118 -11.37 18.43 19.61
CA THR A 118 -10.77 19.53 20.39
C THR A 118 -9.29 19.34 20.68
N GLY A 119 -8.79 18.13 20.46
CA GLY A 119 -7.41 17.75 20.73
C GLY A 119 -7.08 16.39 20.13
N GLY A 120 -5.79 16.05 20.27
CA GLY A 120 -5.17 14.87 19.68
C GLY A 120 -4.20 15.20 18.56
N THR A 121 -3.40 14.21 18.22
CA THR A 121 -2.41 14.25 17.14
C THR A 121 -2.76 13.16 16.14
N VAL A 122 -2.89 13.51 14.86
CA VAL A 122 -3.00 12.53 13.78
C VAL A 122 -1.59 12.00 13.51
N GLU A 123 -1.39 10.71 13.73
CA GLU A 123 -0.16 9.98 13.43
C GLU A 123 -0.37 9.17 12.15
N ILE A 124 0.55 9.29 11.19
CA ILE A 124 0.57 8.51 9.95
C ILE A 124 1.90 7.76 9.87
N ALA A 125 1.84 6.45 10.08
CA ALA A 125 2.98 5.55 9.92
C ALA A 125 2.88 4.85 8.56
N THR A 126 3.87 5.06 7.69
CA THR A 126 3.90 4.51 6.33
C THR A 126 4.95 3.41 6.23
N ASN A 127 4.53 2.23 5.76
CA ASN A 127 5.41 1.15 5.34
C ASN A 127 5.49 1.10 3.81
N LEU A 128 6.65 0.70 3.27
CA LEU A 128 6.86 0.49 1.83
C LEU A 128 7.24 -0.98 1.60
N GLU A 129 6.49 -1.64 0.73
CA GLU A 129 6.84 -2.93 0.16
C GLU A 129 7.03 -2.74 -1.35
N ALA A 130 8.06 -3.35 -1.93
CA ALA A 130 8.34 -3.26 -3.36
C ALA A 130 8.56 -4.67 -3.90
N ASP A 131 8.03 -4.94 -5.09
CA ASP A 131 8.00 -6.26 -5.73
C ASP A 131 7.92 -6.09 -7.26
N ASP A 132 8.73 -6.81 -8.01
CA ASP A 132 8.73 -6.83 -9.48
C ASP A 132 7.57 -7.67 -10.08
N ASN A 133 6.90 -8.46 -9.24
CA ASN A 133 5.78 -9.35 -9.54
C ASN A 133 6.12 -10.49 -10.51
N ASP A 134 7.36 -10.96 -10.50
CA ASP A 134 7.80 -12.08 -11.33
C ASP A 134 7.43 -13.47 -10.72
N ASN A 135 6.84 -13.44 -9.51
CA ASN A 135 6.45 -14.60 -8.70
C ASN A 135 7.59 -15.33 -7.98
N LEU A 136 8.80 -14.78 -8.00
CA LEU A 136 9.87 -15.15 -7.10
C LEU A 136 9.72 -14.41 -5.76
N PRO A 137 10.05 -15.06 -4.63
CA PRO A 137 10.15 -14.34 -3.37
C PRO A 137 11.47 -13.58 -3.31
N ALA A 138 11.40 -12.25 -3.10
CA ALA A 138 12.56 -11.36 -2.87
C ALA A 138 13.68 -11.91 -1.96
N SER A 139 13.34 -12.81 -1.02
CA SER A 139 14.32 -13.53 -0.19
C SER A 139 15.28 -14.46 -0.94
N LEU A 140 14.97 -14.79 -2.20
CA LEU A 140 15.80 -15.59 -3.10
C LEU A 140 16.73 -14.70 -3.95
N GLU A 141 16.34 -13.44 -4.16
CA GLU A 141 17.00 -12.49 -5.08
C GLU A 141 17.84 -11.48 -4.29
N GLY A 142 18.68 -11.99 -3.39
CA GLY A 142 19.74 -11.18 -2.76
C GLY A 142 19.27 -10.01 -1.86
N ILE A 143 18.00 -9.96 -1.43
CA ILE A 143 17.50 -8.88 -0.56
C ILE A 143 18.24 -8.81 0.78
N VAL A 144 18.64 -7.60 1.19
CA VAL A 144 19.24 -7.34 2.50
C VAL A 144 18.27 -6.57 3.39
N VAL A 145 17.88 -7.19 4.53
CA VAL A 145 16.99 -6.58 5.53
C VAL A 145 17.78 -6.19 6.78
N ASN A 146 17.64 -4.94 7.21
CA ASN A 146 18.23 -4.39 8.42
C ASN A 146 17.61 -5.03 9.69
N PRO A 147 18.27 -4.95 10.86
CA PRO A 147 17.74 -5.51 12.11
C PRO A 147 16.39 -4.92 12.56
N ASP A 148 16.04 -3.72 12.09
CA ASP A 148 14.75 -3.07 12.35
C ASP A 148 13.64 -3.48 11.36
N GLY A 149 13.94 -4.38 10.42
CA GLY A 149 13.01 -4.88 9.41
C GLY A 149 12.93 -4.04 8.14
N THR A 150 13.67 -2.93 8.03
CA THR A 150 13.73 -2.12 6.80
C THR A 150 14.64 -2.74 5.75
N ILE A 151 14.34 -2.54 4.47
CA ILE A 151 15.18 -3.03 3.37
C ILE A 151 16.38 -2.08 3.16
N ASN A 152 17.57 -2.65 3.01
CA ASN A 152 18.79 -1.92 2.64
C ASN A 152 19.07 -2.11 1.14
N ARG A 153 18.49 -1.23 0.31
CA ARG A 153 18.62 -1.28 -1.15
C ARG A 153 20.08 -1.23 -1.61
N GLU A 154 20.88 -0.31 -1.06
CA GLU A 154 22.29 -0.15 -1.43
C GLU A 154 23.18 -1.35 -1.10
N ALA A 155 22.74 -2.22 -0.19
CA ALA A 155 23.46 -3.43 0.19
C ALA A 155 22.85 -4.71 -0.38
N SER A 156 21.69 -4.61 -1.03
CA SER A 156 21.06 -5.74 -1.73
C SER A 156 21.86 -6.04 -3.00
N GLN A 157 21.76 -7.27 -3.47
CA GLN A 157 22.43 -7.70 -4.70
C GLN A 157 21.88 -6.90 -5.90
N ASP A 158 22.77 -6.61 -6.84
CA ASP A 158 22.56 -5.89 -8.10
C ASP A 158 23.57 -6.53 -9.06
N THR A 159 23.12 -7.58 -9.74
CA THR A 159 24.00 -8.54 -10.42
C THR A 159 24.54 -7.98 -11.73
N ASP A 160 23.71 -7.27 -12.49
CA ASP A 160 24.12 -6.64 -13.74
C ASP A 160 24.64 -5.20 -13.59
N GLY A 161 24.44 -4.59 -12.41
CA GLY A 161 24.97 -3.27 -12.07
C GLY A 161 24.20 -2.11 -12.70
N ASP A 162 22.95 -2.31 -13.13
CA ASP A 162 22.13 -1.27 -13.74
C ASP A 162 21.55 -0.27 -12.71
N GLY A 163 21.67 -0.59 -11.42
CA GLY A 163 21.21 0.20 -10.28
C GLY A 163 19.87 -0.23 -9.68
N LEU A 164 19.22 -1.23 -10.25
CA LEU A 164 18.04 -1.90 -9.73
C LEU A 164 18.48 -3.18 -9.00
N PRO A 165 18.22 -3.30 -7.68
CA PRO A 165 18.56 -4.54 -6.98
C PRO A 165 17.77 -5.73 -7.51
N ASP A 166 18.39 -6.91 -7.57
CA ASP A 166 17.84 -8.17 -8.10
C ASP A 166 16.38 -8.41 -7.67
N TYR A 167 16.04 -8.27 -6.39
CA TYR A 167 14.65 -8.46 -5.90
C TYR A 167 13.58 -7.49 -6.47
N LEU A 168 13.99 -6.50 -7.27
CA LEU A 168 13.14 -5.58 -8.01
C LEU A 168 13.42 -5.58 -9.52
N ASP A 169 14.37 -6.39 -9.97
CA ASP A 169 14.70 -6.62 -11.38
C ASP A 169 14.10 -7.96 -11.81
N ILE A 170 13.48 -8.00 -13.00
CA ILE A 170 12.87 -9.21 -13.54
C ILE A 170 13.88 -10.07 -14.36
N ASP A 171 15.10 -9.57 -14.52
CA ASP A 171 16.20 -10.05 -15.36
C ASP A 171 17.53 -9.67 -14.65
N ASP A 172 17.83 -10.38 -13.56
CA ASP A 172 18.86 -10.02 -12.56
C ASP A 172 20.26 -9.79 -13.17
N ASP A 173 20.64 -10.57 -14.19
CA ASP A 173 21.93 -10.46 -14.87
C ASP A 173 21.88 -9.69 -16.20
N GLY A 174 20.68 -9.27 -16.61
CA GLY A 174 20.43 -8.41 -17.75
C GLY A 174 20.78 -9.08 -19.08
N ASP A 175 20.50 -10.37 -19.19
CA ASP A 175 20.78 -11.19 -20.37
C ASP A 175 19.56 -11.37 -21.31
N ASN A 176 18.41 -10.76 -20.95
CA ASN A 176 17.09 -10.81 -21.60
C ASN A 176 16.28 -12.11 -21.42
N VAL A 177 16.78 -13.09 -20.67
CA VAL A 177 16.00 -14.18 -20.09
C VAL A 177 15.41 -13.69 -18.77
N LEU A 178 14.18 -14.10 -18.43
CA LEU A 178 13.58 -13.66 -17.17
C LEU A 178 14.13 -14.53 -16.04
N THR A 179 14.47 -13.92 -14.89
CA THR A 179 14.91 -14.62 -13.67
C THR A 179 13.95 -15.77 -13.32
N SER A 180 12.64 -15.51 -13.37
CA SER A 180 11.57 -16.49 -13.15
C SER A 180 11.55 -17.69 -14.13
N GLN A 181 12.20 -17.59 -15.29
CA GLN A 181 12.30 -18.68 -16.28
C GLN A 181 13.52 -19.59 -16.04
N GLU A 182 14.48 -19.13 -15.27
CA GLU A 182 15.76 -19.82 -15.02
C GLU A 182 15.80 -20.49 -13.65
N ILE A 183 14.88 -20.08 -12.77
CA ILE A 183 14.66 -20.69 -11.47
C ILE A 183 13.45 -21.63 -11.52
N GLU A 184 13.66 -22.91 -11.23
CA GLU A 184 12.55 -23.85 -11.09
C GLU A 184 12.04 -23.90 -9.65
N ILE A 185 10.83 -23.37 -9.41
CA ILE A 185 10.14 -23.51 -8.13
C ILE A 185 9.13 -24.66 -8.20
N THR A 186 9.36 -25.69 -7.38
CA THR A 186 8.37 -26.75 -7.09
C THR A 186 7.82 -26.58 -5.67
N ASN A 187 6.75 -27.31 -5.31
CA ASN A 187 6.08 -27.16 -4.01
C ASN A 187 7.00 -27.32 -2.78
N THR A 188 8.17 -27.93 -2.91
CA THR A 188 9.10 -28.16 -1.80
C THR A 188 10.54 -27.77 -2.07
N ASP A 189 10.92 -27.57 -3.33
CA ASP A 189 12.31 -27.43 -3.73
C ASP A 189 12.44 -26.30 -4.76
N ILE A 190 13.47 -25.48 -4.56
CA ILE A 190 13.93 -24.45 -5.50
C ILE A 190 15.19 -25.02 -6.14
N VAL A 191 15.22 -25.03 -7.46
CA VAL A 191 16.39 -25.45 -8.24
C VAL A 191 16.93 -24.22 -8.97
N PHE A 192 18.18 -23.92 -8.68
CA PHE A 192 18.97 -22.94 -9.41
C PHE A 192 19.78 -23.70 -10.45
N THR A 193 19.42 -23.55 -11.72
CA THR A 193 20.14 -24.18 -12.84
C THR A 193 21.51 -23.54 -12.96
N ASP A 194 22.52 -24.33 -13.31
CA ASP A 194 23.92 -23.94 -13.54
C ASP A 194 24.36 -24.81 -14.71
N THR A 195 24.20 -24.28 -15.93
CA THR A 195 24.31 -25.04 -17.18
C THR A 195 25.74 -25.49 -17.46
N ASP A 196 26.71 -24.62 -17.21
CA ASP A 196 28.13 -24.88 -17.49
C ASP A 196 28.87 -25.53 -16.29
N GLY A 197 28.30 -25.44 -15.09
CA GLY A 197 28.84 -26.01 -13.86
C GLY A 197 29.97 -25.19 -13.23
N ASP A 198 30.06 -23.89 -13.49
CA ASP A 198 31.11 -23.02 -12.94
C ASP A 198 30.83 -22.55 -11.50
N GLY A 199 29.58 -22.73 -11.04
CA GLY A 199 29.10 -22.38 -9.71
C GLY A 199 28.36 -21.05 -9.63
N ILE A 200 28.13 -20.36 -10.74
CA ILE A 200 27.21 -19.25 -10.90
C ILE A 200 25.91 -19.81 -11.53
N PRO A 201 24.75 -19.68 -10.87
CA PRO A 201 23.50 -20.09 -11.48
C PRO A 201 23.12 -19.20 -12.67
N ASN A 202 22.38 -19.76 -13.62
CA ASN A 202 22.00 -19.11 -14.88
C ASN A 202 21.39 -17.71 -14.70
N TYR A 203 20.41 -17.55 -13.78
CA TYR A 203 19.81 -16.23 -13.50
C TYR A 203 20.78 -15.16 -12.98
N LEU A 204 22.05 -15.52 -12.72
CA LEU A 204 23.12 -14.63 -12.30
C LEU A 204 24.34 -14.69 -13.26
N ASP A 205 24.22 -15.36 -14.41
CA ASP A 205 25.30 -15.64 -15.35
C ASP A 205 24.96 -15.23 -16.80
N THR A 206 25.56 -14.12 -17.22
CA THR A 206 25.38 -13.56 -18.56
C THR A 206 25.82 -14.44 -19.75
N ASP A 207 26.53 -15.56 -19.51
CA ASP A 207 26.98 -16.55 -20.50
C ASP A 207 26.75 -17.97 -19.96
N ASP A 208 25.46 -18.34 -19.87
CA ASP A 208 24.92 -19.56 -19.25
C ASP A 208 25.65 -20.87 -19.58
N ASP A 209 26.08 -21.04 -20.82
CA ASP A 209 26.74 -22.26 -21.28
C ASP A 209 28.26 -22.11 -21.44
N ASN A 210 28.77 -20.90 -21.18
CA ASN A 210 30.16 -20.51 -21.17
C ASN A 210 30.88 -20.89 -22.47
N ASP A 211 30.18 -20.72 -23.60
CA ASP A 211 30.75 -20.92 -24.92
C ASP A 211 31.47 -19.67 -25.46
N GLY A 212 31.33 -18.53 -24.76
CA GLY A 212 31.95 -17.26 -25.07
C GLY A 212 31.08 -16.33 -25.91
N VAL A 213 29.78 -16.61 -26.04
CA VAL A 213 28.75 -15.70 -26.54
C VAL A 213 27.77 -15.46 -25.39
N ASN A 214 27.61 -14.22 -24.94
CA ASN A 214 26.64 -13.91 -23.90
C ASN A 214 25.23 -14.29 -24.34
N THR A 215 24.39 -14.78 -23.42
CA THR A 215 23.00 -15.20 -23.67
C THR A 215 22.21 -14.13 -24.43
N ILE A 216 22.37 -12.86 -24.06
CA ILE A 216 21.72 -11.72 -24.73
C ILE A 216 22.03 -11.63 -26.23
N ASP A 217 23.24 -12.03 -26.63
CA ASP A 217 23.69 -12.03 -28.02
C ASP A 217 23.24 -13.28 -28.78
N GLU A 218 22.55 -14.23 -28.14
CA GLU A 218 22.02 -15.45 -28.79
C GLU A 218 20.57 -15.32 -29.26
N ASP A 219 19.99 -14.11 -29.17
CA ASP A 219 18.74 -13.72 -29.82
C ASP A 219 18.92 -13.57 -31.34
N LEU A 220 18.94 -14.70 -32.04
CA LEU A 220 19.12 -14.82 -33.49
C LEU A 220 18.01 -14.14 -34.29
N ASN A 221 16.82 -14.00 -33.70
CA ASN A 221 15.65 -13.46 -34.40
C ASN A 221 15.40 -11.96 -34.10
N GLY A 222 16.01 -11.42 -33.05
CA GLY A 222 16.00 -10.01 -32.67
C GLY A 222 14.71 -9.55 -32.01
N ASP A 223 14.01 -10.43 -31.29
CA ASP A 223 12.78 -10.13 -30.55
C ASP A 223 12.99 -9.84 -29.05
N ASN A 224 14.26 -9.74 -28.63
CA ASN A 224 14.76 -9.58 -27.26
C ASN A 224 14.31 -10.72 -26.34
N ASN A 225 14.35 -11.96 -26.84
CA ASN A 225 14.00 -13.15 -26.08
C ASN A 225 14.85 -14.36 -26.53
N PRO A 226 16.11 -14.47 -26.04
CA PRO A 226 16.97 -15.62 -26.29
C PRO A 226 16.30 -16.96 -25.93
N ALA A 227 15.44 -16.96 -24.91
CA ALA A 227 14.76 -18.16 -24.42
C ALA A 227 13.79 -18.82 -25.39
N ASN A 228 13.46 -18.16 -26.51
CA ASN A 228 12.62 -18.76 -27.56
C ASN A 228 13.39 -19.23 -28.80
N ASP A 229 14.70 -19.00 -28.86
CA ASP A 229 15.54 -19.35 -29.99
C ASP A 229 16.14 -20.75 -29.82
N ILE A 230 15.58 -21.69 -30.59
CA ILE A 230 15.94 -23.12 -30.55
C ILE A 230 16.36 -23.57 -31.95
N GLU A 231 17.60 -24.05 -32.09
CA GLU A 231 18.09 -24.62 -33.34
C GLU A 231 17.30 -25.89 -33.74
N VAL A 232 17.06 -26.05 -35.04
CA VAL A 232 16.33 -27.19 -35.60
C VAL A 232 16.99 -28.52 -35.21
N GLY A 233 16.30 -29.27 -34.36
CA GLY A 233 16.74 -30.59 -33.90
C GLY A 233 17.02 -30.66 -32.40
N ASN A 234 17.09 -29.51 -31.73
CA ASN A 234 17.24 -29.39 -30.29
C ASN A 234 15.89 -29.26 -29.58
N THR A 235 15.94 -29.43 -28.26
CA THR A 235 14.79 -29.28 -27.36
C THR A 235 14.97 -28.16 -26.34
N GLU A 236 16.19 -27.68 -26.18
CA GLU A 236 16.58 -26.59 -25.29
C GLU A 236 16.93 -25.36 -26.15
N PRO A 237 16.74 -24.15 -25.62
CA PRO A 237 17.24 -22.91 -26.22
C PRO A 237 18.74 -22.95 -26.52
N ASN A 238 19.18 -22.12 -27.46
CA ASN A 238 20.57 -22.10 -27.92
C ASN A 238 21.55 -21.76 -26.80
N TYR A 239 21.20 -20.77 -25.95
CA TYR A 239 22.01 -20.26 -24.85
C TYR A 239 22.30 -21.26 -23.72
N LEU A 240 21.73 -22.46 -23.80
CA LEU A 240 21.97 -23.56 -22.86
C LEU A 240 22.84 -24.68 -23.47
N ILE A 241 23.42 -24.47 -24.65
CA ILE A 241 24.06 -25.52 -25.44
C ILE A 241 25.45 -25.09 -25.91
N ALA A 242 26.46 -25.32 -25.06
CA ALA A 242 27.85 -24.87 -25.25
C ALA A 242 28.57 -25.27 -26.57
N SER A 243 27.92 -26.11 -27.40
CA SER A 243 28.39 -26.42 -28.75
C SER A 243 27.87 -25.46 -29.83
N LEU A 244 26.98 -24.52 -29.47
CA LEU A 244 26.27 -23.61 -30.36
C LEU A 244 26.72 -22.14 -30.23
N ASN A 245 28.02 -21.91 -30.34
CA ASN A 245 28.58 -20.55 -30.35
C ASN A 245 28.14 -19.75 -31.60
N ILE A 246 26.97 -19.12 -31.52
CA ILE A 246 26.32 -18.38 -32.60
C ILE A 246 25.73 -17.08 -32.04
N ALA A 247 26.47 -15.99 -32.19
CA ALA A 247 25.96 -14.66 -31.91
C ALA A 247 25.03 -14.14 -33.02
N THR A 248 24.03 -13.37 -32.62
CA THR A 248 23.15 -12.59 -33.48
C THR A 248 23.92 -11.50 -34.23
N THR A 249 23.35 -11.06 -35.34
CA THR A 249 23.84 -9.87 -36.07
C THR A 249 22.84 -8.72 -36.04
N LEU A 250 21.71 -8.95 -35.36
CA LEU A 250 20.67 -7.97 -35.16
C LEU A 250 21.02 -7.10 -33.95
N PRO A 251 20.52 -5.85 -33.89
CA PRO A 251 20.70 -5.03 -32.70
C PRO A 251 19.92 -5.66 -31.54
N VAL A 252 20.61 -5.92 -30.43
CA VAL A 252 19.96 -6.32 -29.19
C VAL A 252 19.66 -5.09 -28.35
N SER A 253 18.57 -5.11 -27.61
CA SER A 253 18.23 -4.10 -26.60
C SER A 253 17.86 -4.80 -25.32
N ARG A 254 18.30 -4.23 -24.20
CA ARG A 254 17.88 -4.73 -22.89
C ARG A 254 16.41 -4.47 -22.64
N ARG A 255 15.78 -5.34 -21.87
CA ARG A 255 14.36 -5.24 -21.53
C ARG A 255 14.15 -4.06 -20.57
N THR A 256 12.88 -3.65 -20.47
CA THR A 256 12.47 -2.58 -19.54
C THR A 256 11.89 -3.24 -18.31
N HIS A 257 12.36 -2.83 -17.14
CA HIS A 257 11.98 -3.43 -15.87
C HIS A 257 10.87 -2.62 -15.22
N ASN A 258 9.93 -3.32 -14.61
CA ASN A 258 8.81 -2.69 -13.92
C ASN A 258 8.63 -3.36 -12.58
N PHE A 259 8.55 -2.56 -11.54
CA PHE A 259 8.21 -3.02 -10.20
C PHE A 259 7.09 -2.17 -9.61
N ILE A 260 6.40 -2.75 -8.62
CA ILE A 260 5.30 -2.12 -7.91
C ILE A 260 5.76 -1.77 -6.51
N GLU A 261 5.60 -0.50 -6.15
CA GLU A 261 5.76 -0.03 -4.79
C GLU A 261 4.39 0.13 -4.13
N THR A 262 4.18 -0.62 -3.05
CA THR A 262 2.97 -0.59 -2.22
C THR A 262 3.25 0.17 -0.94
N TYR A 263 2.71 1.38 -0.85
CA TYR A 263 2.77 2.22 0.34
C TYR A 263 1.54 1.96 1.21
N THR A 264 1.74 1.44 2.41
CA THR A 264 0.66 1.21 3.40
C THR A 264 0.81 2.17 4.56
N SER A 265 -0.10 3.15 4.64
CA SER A 265 -0.15 4.18 5.67
C SER A 265 -1.20 3.86 6.72
N THR A 266 -0.77 3.54 7.94
CA THR A 266 -1.65 3.40 9.12
C THR A 266 -1.87 4.77 9.76
N ILE A 267 -3.12 5.16 9.92
CA ILE A 267 -3.54 6.44 10.48
C ILE A 267 -4.18 6.21 11.84
N ALA A 268 -3.73 6.96 12.84
CA ALA A 268 -4.28 6.95 14.18
C ALA A 268 -4.44 8.37 14.74
N ILE A 269 -5.30 8.54 15.74
CA ILE A 269 -5.35 9.75 16.56
C ILE A 269 -4.88 9.40 17.97
N THR A 270 -3.80 10.05 18.41
CA THR A 270 -3.19 9.88 19.73
C THR A 270 -3.42 11.12 20.59
N ASP A 271 -2.96 11.08 21.84
CA ASP A 271 -2.81 12.26 22.70
C ASP A 271 -4.09 13.09 22.96
N GLY A 272 -5.18 12.42 23.33
CA GLY A 272 -6.36 13.09 23.88
C GLY A 272 -7.46 13.37 22.87
N PHE A 273 -7.73 12.39 22.01
CA PHE A 273 -8.86 12.43 21.08
C PHE A 273 -10.20 12.62 21.83
N GLN A 274 -10.86 13.73 21.54
CA GLN A 274 -12.09 14.17 22.19
C GLN A 274 -12.91 14.96 21.19
N LEU A 275 -14.21 14.69 21.14
CA LEU A 275 -15.18 15.34 20.25
C LEU A 275 -16.15 16.20 21.05
N ILE A 276 -16.53 17.36 20.51
CA ILE A 276 -17.54 18.25 21.09
C ILE A 276 -18.63 18.60 20.08
N ASN A 277 -19.86 18.76 20.58
CA ASN A 277 -20.97 19.37 19.85
C ASN A 277 -21.75 20.27 20.82
N GLY A 278 -21.59 21.59 20.65
CA GLY A 278 -22.15 22.57 21.58
C GLY A 278 -21.59 22.42 23.00
N SER A 279 -22.43 22.01 23.95
CA SER A 279 -22.05 21.73 25.34
C SER A 279 -21.81 20.24 25.62
N GLN A 280 -22.06 19.37 24.64
CA GLN A 280 -21.83 17.94 24.76
C GLN A 280 -20.38 17.62 24.41
N GLU A 281 -19.82 16.62 25.09
CA GLU A 281 -18.44 16.18 24.94
C GLU A 281 -18.39 14.66 25.00
N VAL A 282 -17.61 14.06 24.10
CA VAL A 282 -17.28 12.63 24.10
C VAL A 282 -15.76 12.50 24.09
N LYS A 283 -15.21 11.91 25.16
CA LYS A 283 -13.77 11.64 25.26
C LYS A 283 -13.50 10.16 25.01
N TYR A 284 -12.52 9.87 24.17
CA TYR A 284 -12.04 8.51 23.94
C TYR A 284 -10.93 8.20 24.94
N ASP A 285 -11.23 7.32 25.90
CA ASP A 285 -10.27 6.90 26.92
C ASP A 285 -9.40 5.74 26.41
N VAL A 286 -8.80 5.95 25.23
CA VAL A 286 -7.79 5.06 24.64
C VAL A 286 -6.53 5.88 24.36
N PRO A 287 -5.33 5.30 24.55
CA PRO A 287 -4.08 6.00 24.25
C PRO A 287 -3.91 6.28 22.76
N ARG A 288 -4.50 5.44 21.91
CA ARG A 288 -4.44 5.51 20.44
C ARG A 288 -5.78 5.05 19.89
N TYR A 289 -6.41 5.92 19.10
CA TYR A 289 -7.60 5.58 18.32
C TYR A 289 -7.17 5.24 16.90
N GLU A 290 -7.26 3.98 16.51
CA GLU A 290 -6.96 3.55 15.15
C GLU A 290 -8.02 4.09 14.20
N PHE A 291 -7.63 4.98 13.29
CA PHE A 291 -8.51 5.46 12.25
C PHE A 291 -8.60 4.41 11.14
N GLY A 292 -7.46 3.90 10.65
CA GLY A 292 -7.41 2.80 9.69
C GLY A 292 -6.21 2.91 8.76
N THR A 293 -6.28 2.28 7.59
CA THR A 293 -5.17 2.20 6.64
C THR A 293 -5.52 2.77 5.28
N VAL A 294 -4.56 3.43 4.64
CA VAL A 294 -4.60 3.83 3.23
C VAL A 294 -3.47 3.11 2.51
N THR A 295 -3.79 2.44 1.41
CA THR A 295 -2.80 1.78 0.55
C THR A 295 -2.75 2.47 -0.80
N VAL A 296 -1.54 2.78 -1.27
CA VAL A 296 -1.28 3.35 -2.59
C VAL A 296 -0.24 2.48 -3.30
N GLU A 297 -0.60 2.00 -4.48
CA GLU A 297 0.31 1.28 -5.38
C GLU A 297 0.84 2.24 -6.43
N VAL A 298 2.15 2.21 -6.66
CA VAL A 298 2.84 2.97 -7.70
C VAL A 298 3.62 1.99 -8.55
N THR A 299 3.34 1.96 -9.86
CA THR A 299 4.17 1.21 -10.81
C THR A 299 5.29 2.10 -11.30
N THR A 300 6.53 1.66 -11.09
CA THR A 300 7.74 2.30 -11.60
C THR A 300 8.24 1.51 -12.79
N ALA A 301 8.56 2.20 -13.88
CA ALA A 301 9.19 1.62 -15.06
C ALA A 301 10.59 2.23 -15.18
N GLU A 302 11.62 1.41 -15.03
CA GLU A 302 13.00 1.82 -15.23
C GLU A 302 13.54 1.19 -16.52
N GLN A 303 14.10 2.05 -17.37
CA GLN A 303 14.90 1.58 -18.49
C GLN A 303 16.31 1.42 -17.96
N GLN A 304 16.86 0.21 -18.08
CA GLN A 304 18.26 -0.02 -17.79
C GLN A 304 19.11 1.05 -18.49
N ALA A 305 20.01 1.68 -17.74
CA ALA A 305 20.94 2.62 -18.32
C ALA A 305 21.84 1.84 -19.29
N SER A 306 21.80 2.17 -20.58
CA SER A 306 22.78 1.62 -21.52
C SER A 306 24.16 2.14 -21.14
N GLU A 307 24.94 1.37 -20.37
CA GLU A 307 26.37 1.63 -20.29
C GLU A 307 26.97 1.36 -21.67
N PHE A 308 27.48 2.43 -22.28
CA PHE A 308 28.11 2.46 -23.61
C PHE A 308 29.56 1.96 -23.58
#